data_AF-A0AAD3H495-F1
#
_entry.id   AF-A0AAD3H495-F1
#
_cell.length_a   1.000
_cell.length_b   1.000
_cell.length_c   1.000
_cell.angle_alpha   90.00
_cell.angle_beta   90.00
_cell.angle_gamma   90.00
#
_symmetry.space_group_name_H-M   'P 1'
#
loop_
_entity.id
_entity.type
_entity.pdbx_description
1 polymer ?
#
loop_
_entity_poly.entity_id
_entity_poly.type
_entity_poly.pdbx_seq_one_letter_code
_entity_poly.pdbx_strand_id
1 'polypeptide(L)'
;MPLNFFSPHKLAVKAMVRAQEGFKEEAIDLFEQAGNYDRDTVPGRQCMASALILKKEFDKANVFLESVQDYLTGDDIFNWNYGLSLAASGIVKKQKRSYFK
;
A
#
# COMPACT_ATOMS: atom_id res chain seq x y z
N MET A 1 34.05 3.31 1.71
CA MET A 1 32.69 3.10 1.17
C MET A 1 31.70 3.71 2.14
N PRO A 2 30.87 4.69 1.75
CA PRO A 2 29.80 5.14 2.63
C PRO A 2 28.77 4.00 2.77
N LEU A 3 28.34 3.73 4.01
CA LEU A 3 27.28 2.77 4.31
C LEU A 3 25.99 3.20 3.60
N ASN A 4 25.49 2.36 2.69
CA ASN A 4 24.26 2.58 1.95
C ASN A 4 23.07 2.87 2.90
N PHE A 5 22.67 4.14 2.96
CA PHE A 5 21.53 4.64 3.74
C PHE A 5 20.17 4.35 3.06
N PHE A 6 20.18 3.87 1.83
CA PHE A 6 18.99 3.63 1.00
C PHE A 6 18.62 2.14 0.96
N SER A 7 17.91 1.66 1.98
CA SER A 7 17.19 0.38 1.88
C SER A 7 15.69 0.66 1.81
N PRO A 8 14.93 0.02 0.90
CA PRO A 8 13.49 0.26 0.73
C PRO A 8 12.68 0.09 2.02
N HIS A 9 13.04 -0.89 2.84
CA HIS A 9 12.44 -1.08 4.17
C HIS A 9 12.57 0.16 5.06
N LYS A 10 13.74 0.81 5.12
CA LYS A 10 13.94 2.01 5.94
C LYS A 10 13.09 3.18 5.42
N LEU A 11 12.93 3.30 4.10
CA LEU A 11 12.07 4.31 3.49
C LEU A 11 10.60 4.06 3.86
N ALA A 12 10.13 2.81 3.77
CA ALA A 12 8.77 2.45 4.15
C ALA A 12 8.48 2.73 5.63
N VAL A 13 9.39 2.36 6.53
CA VAL A 13 9.24 2.66 7.98
C VAL A 13 9.22 4.17 8.22
N LYS A 14 10.12 4.93 7.58
CA LYS A 14 10.12 6.39 7.69
C LYS A 14 8.80 6.98 7.18
N ALA A 15 8.26 6.46 6.09
CA ALA A 15 6.97 6.88 5.54
C ALA A 15 5.82 6.67 6.53
N MET A 16 5.78 5.50 7.20
CA MET A 16 4.77 5.19 8.21
C MET A 16 4.82 6.16 9.39
N VAL A 17 6.02 6.46 9.90
CA VAL A 17 6.21 7.41 11.00
C VAL A 17 5.74 8.81 10.58
N ARG A 18 6.13 9.27 9.38
CA ARG A 18 5.71 10.58 8.87
C ARG A 18 4.20 10.68 8.66
N ALA A 19 3.56 9.58 8.23
CA ALA A 19 2.10 9.53 8.13
C ALA A 19 1.43 9.68 9.50
N GLN A 20 1.98 9.04 10.54
CA GLN A 20 1.48 9.16 11.92
C GLN A 20 1.67 10.56 12.52
N GLU A 21 2.80 11.21 12.20
CA GLU A 21 3.09 12.60 12.59
C GLU A 21 2.26 13.64 11.83
N GLY A 22 1.49 13.23 10.81
CA GLY A 22 0.67 14.11 9.99
C GLY A 22 1.41 14.76 8.81
N PHE A 23 2.68 14.41 8.58
CA PHE A 23 3.47 14.84 7.42
C PHE A 23 3.10 14.04 6.17
N LYS A 24 1.85 14.23 5.71
CA LYS A 24 1.25 13.47 4.62
C LYS A 24 2.08 13.47 3.33
N GLU A 25 2.51 14.65 2.87
CA GLU A 25 3.21 14.76 1.58
C GLU A 25 4.60 14.08 1.64
N GLU A 26 5.33 14.23 2.75
CA GLU A 26 6.62 13.52 2.90
C GLU A 26 6.41 11.99 2.98
N ALA A 27 5.36 11.54 3.67
CA ALA A 27 5.04 10.12 3.74
C ALA A 27 4.73 9.54 2.34
N ILE A 28 3.98 10.27 1.52
CA ILE A 28 3.69 9.91 0.13
C ILE A 28 5.00 9.75 -0.65
N ASP A 29 5.87 10.76 -0.64
CA ASP A 29 7.12 10.73 -1.39
C ASP A 29 8.01 9.55 -0.98
N LEU A 30 8.05 9.25 0.32
CA LEU A 30 8.83 8.13 0.86
C LEU A 30 8.24 6.77 0.45
N PHE A 31 6.91 6.62 0.47
CA PHE A 31 6.24 5.41 0.00
C PHE A 31 6.44 5.17 -1.49
N GLU A 32 6.36 6.22 -2.32
CA GLU A 32 6.60 6.11 -3.76
C GLU A 32 8.05 5.76 -4.08
N GLN A 33 9.01 6.33 -3.34
CA GLN A 33 10.41 5.93 -3.45
C GLN A 33 10.61 4.46 -3.08
N ALA A 34 10.11 4.02 -1.92
CA ALA A 34 10.21 2.63 -1.48
C ALA A 34 9.57 1.66 -2.49
N GLY A 35 8.38 1.99 -2.97
CA GLY A 35 7.65 1.21 -3.96
C GLY A 35 8.36 1.14 -5.31
N ASN A 36 9.08 2.18 -5.71
CA ASN A 36 9.87 2.16 -6.95
C ASN A 36 11.15 1.34 -6.84
N TYR A 37 11.81 1.33 -5.68
CA TYR A 37 12.99 0.49 -5.47
C TYR A 37 12.65 -1.01 -5.51
N ASP A 38 11.53 -1.40 -4.91
CA ASP A 38 11.11 -2.79 -4.73
C ASP A 38 9.86 -3.15 -5.55
N ARG A 39 9.72 -2.55 -6.74
CA ARG A 39 8.49 -2.55 -7.57
C ARG A 39 7.80 -3.90 -7.74
N ASP A 40 8.57 -4.95 -8.00
CA ASP A 40 8.04 -6.28 -8.33
C ASP A 40 7.90 -7.20 -7.11
N THR A 41 7.98 -6.64 -5.91
CA THR A 41 7.84 -7.37 -4.65
C THR A 41 6.54 -7.01 -3.93
N VAL A 42 6.12 -7.87 -2.99
CA VAL A 42 4.95 -7.60 -2.14
C VAL A 42 5.12 -6.29 -1.33
N PRO A 43 6.24 -6.05 -0.62
CA PRO A 43 6.45 -4.80 0.09
C PRO A 43 6.40 -3.56 -0.80
N GLY A 44 7.00 -3.61 -2.00
CA GLY A 44 6.98 -2.45 -2.91
C GLY A 44 5.58 -2.11 -3.41
N ARG A 45 4.75 -3.13 -3.71
CA ARG A 45 3.34 -2.94 -4.06
C ARG A 45 2.52 -2.41 -2.90
N GLN A 46 2.76 -2.88 -1.67
CA GLN A 46 2.13 -2.32 -0.46
C GLN A 46 2.53 -0.86 -0.21
N CYS A 47 3.80 -0.48 -0.46
CA CYS A 47 4.22 0.92 -0.39
C CYS A 47 3.47 1.79 -1.40
N MET A 48 3.39 1.36 -2.66
CA MET A 48 2.66 2.13 -3.68
C MET A 48 1.16 2.25 -3.36
N ALA A 49 0.53 1.17 -2.90
CA ALA A 49 -0.85 1.21 -2.41
C ALA A 49 -1.02 2.21 -1.25
N SER A 50 -0.07 2.25 -0.31
CA SER A 50 -0.12 3.16 0.84
C SER A 50 -0.02 4.63 0.42
N ALA A 51 0.84 4.96 -0.55
CA ALA A 51 0.90 6.31 -1.13
C ALA A 51 -0.45 6.72 -1.76
N LEU A 52 -1.07 5.82 -2.53
CA LEU A 52 -2.36 6.07 -3.18
C LEU A 52 -3.50 6.21 -2.17
N ILE A 53 -3.50 5.43 -1.09
CA ILE A 53 -4.46 5.56 0.03
C ILE A 53 -4.33 6.95 0.67
N LEU A 54 -3.12 7.44 0.95
CA LEU A 54 -2.91 8.79 1.47
C LEU A 54 -3.43 9.87 0.51
N LYS A 55 -3.27 9.66 -0.80
CA LYS A 55 -3.83 10.51 -1.86
C LYS A 55 -5.36 10.40 -2.01
N LYS A 56 -6.01 9.44 -1.33
CA LYS A 56 -7.42 9.07 -1.49
C LYS A 56 -7.76 8.52 -2.89
N GLU A 57 -6.77 7.98 -3.60
CA GLU A 57 -6.92 7.35 -4.92
C GLU A 57 -7.17 5.83 -4.77
N PHE A 58 -8.24 5.48 -4.05
CA PHE A 58 -8.51 4.09 -3.63
C PHE A 58 -8.67 3.10 -4.79
N ASP A 59 -9.25 3.53 -5.92
CA ASP A 59 -9.38 2.68 -7.10
C ASP A 59 -8.02 2.22 -7.63
N LYS A 60 -7.04 3.12 -7.65
CA LYS A 60 -5.67 2.79 -8.05
C LYS A 60 -4.97 1.97 -6.98
N ALA A 61 -5.17 2.29 -5.70
CA ALA A 61 -4.62 1.51 -4.60
C ALA A 61 -5.06 0.04 -4.66
N ASN A 62 -6.33 -0.21 -5.00
CA ASN A 62 -6.89 -1.54 -5.14
C ASN A 62 -6.20 -2.37 -6.23
N VAL A 63 -5.75 -1.76 -7.34
CA VAL A 63 -4.99 -2.47 -8.38
C VAL A 63 -3.68 -3.06 -7.81
N PHE A 64 -2.98 -2.30 -6.96
CA PHE A 64 -1.76 -2.77 -6.31
C PHE A 64 -2.06 -3.84 -5.24
N LEU A 65 -3.11 -3.65 -4.43
CA LEU A 65 -3.47 -4.62 -3.38
C LEU A 65 -3.98 -5.95 -3.99
N GLU A 66 -4.82 -5.89 -5.01
CA GLU A 66 -5.33 -7.06 -5.73
C GLU A 66 -4.20 -7.91 -6.30
N SER A 67 -3.14 -7.26 -6.82
CA SER A 67 -2.00 -7.95 -7.42
C SER A 67 -1.11 -8.73 -6.43
N VAL A 68 -1.28 -8.53 -5.12
CA VAL A 68 -0.53 -9.23 -4.07
C VAL A 68 -1.39 -10.04 -3.11
N GLN A 69 -2.71 -10.02 -3.28
CA GLN A 69 -3.65 -10.59 -2.32
C GLN A 69 -3.42 -12.10 -2.09
N ASP A 70 -3.06 -12.84 -3.15
CA ASP A 70 -2.88 -14.30 -3.08
C ASP A 70 -1.72 -14.71 -2.16
N TYR A 71 -0.74 -13.82 -1.97
CA TYR A 71 0.39 -14.02 -1.06
C TYR A 71 0.08 -13.65 0.40
N LEU A 72 -1.04 -12.97 0.65
CA LEU A 72 -1.37 -12.30 1.91
C LEU A 72 -2.76 -12.68 2.45
N THR A 73 -3.36 -13.76 1.95
CA THR A 73 -4.71 -14.20 2.35
C THR A 73 -4.86 -14.43 3.86
N GLY A 74 -3.79 -14.88 4.54
CA GLY A 74 -3.75 -15.08 5.99
C GLY A 74 -3.23 -13.88 6.79
N ASP A 75 -2.98 -12.73 6.17
CA ASP A 75 -2.49 -11.53 6.84
C ASP A 75 -3.66 -10.59 7.18
N ASP A 76 -4.01 -10.55 8.46
CA ASP A 76 -5.13 -9.74 8.96
C ASP A 76 -4.94 -8.24 8.73
N ILE A 77 -3.69 -7.75 8.79
CA ILE A 77 -3.38 -6.33 8.59
C ILE A 77 -3.59 -5.95 7.13
N PHE A 78 -3.13 -6.80 6.22
CA PHE A 78 -3.39 -6.62 4.79
C PHE A 78 -4.89 -6.67 4.50
N ASN A 79 -5.59 -7.70 4.99
CA ASN A 79 -7.03 -7.88 4.75
C ASN A 79 -7.86 -6.68 5.25
N TRP A 80 -7.51 -6.14 6.42
CA TRP A 80 -8.14 -4.93 6.95
C TRP A 80 -7.92 -3.72 6.04
N ASN A 81 -6.68 -3.44 5.66
CA ASN A 81 -6.33 -2.31 4.81
C ASN A 81 -6.96 -2.41 3.41
N TYR A 82 -6.97 -3.61 2.83
CA TYR A 82 -7.59 -3.85 1.53
C TYR A 82 -9.12 -3.72 1.60
N GLY A 83 -9.75 -4.27 2.64
CA GLY A 83 -11.18 -4.08 2.89
C GLY A 83 -11.56 -2.60 3.05
N LEU A 84 -10.75 -1.82 3.76
CA LEU A 84 -10.97 -0.38 3.93
C LEU A 84 -10.84 0.37 2.59
N SER A 85 -9.84 0.02 1.76
CA SER A 85 -9.66 0.62 0.43
C SER A 85 -10.81 0.27 -0.54
N LEU A 86 -11.30 -0.97 -0.50
CA LEU A 86 -12.49 -1.41 -1.23
C LEU A 86 -13.77 -0.69 -0.75
N ALA A 87 -13.87 -0.40 0.54
CA ALA A 87 -14.96 0.38 1.10
C ALA A 87 -14.93 1.84 0.63
N ALA A 88 -13.76 2.48 0.70
CA ALA A 88 -13.58 3.87 0.35
C ALA A 88 -13.72 4.16 -1.15
N SER A 89 -13.43 3.19 -2.01
CA SER A 89 -13.69 3.26 -3.47
C SER A 89 -15.17 3.08 -3.85
N GLY A 90 -16.04 2.73 -2.90
CA GLY A 90 -17.45 2.40 -3.21
C GLY A 90 -17.63 1.04 -3.91
N ILE A 91 -16.57 0.24 -4.02
CA ILE A 91 -16.52 -1.06 -4.72
C ILE A 91 -17.12 -2.20 -3.88
N VAL A 92 -17.52 -1.97 -2.62
CA VAL A 92 -18.21 -2.97 -1.76
C VAL A 92 -19.34 -3.72 -2.49
N LYS A 93 -20.01 -3.07 -3.45
CA LYS A 93 -21.07 -3.67 -4.27
C LYS A 93 -20.58 -4.62 -5.38
N LYS A 94 -19.35 -4.47 -5.87
CA LYS A 94 -18.78 -5.27 -6.99
C LYS A 94 -18.14 -6.57 -6.50
N GLN A 95 -17.38 -6.53 -5.40
CA GLN A 95 -16.61 -7.69 -4.94
C GLN A 95 -17.51 -8.84 -4.42
N LYS A 96 -18.61 -8.52 -3.74
CA LYS A 96 -19.61 -9.53 -3.30
C LYS A 96 -20.23 -10.33 -4.46
N ARG A 97 -20.15 -9.86 -5.71
CA ARG A 97 -20.73 -10.56 -6.87
C ARG A 97 -19.80 -11.62 -7.47
N SER A 98 -18.51 -11.63 -7.11
CA SER A 98 -17.53 -12.59 -7.64
C SER A 98 -17.36 -13.83 -6.76
N TYR A 99 -17.48 -13.70 -5.44
CA TYR A 99 -17.34 -14.81 -4.48
C TYR A 99 -18.60 -15.71 -4.34
N PHE A 100 -19.69 -15.40 -5.05
CA PHE A 100 -20.92 -16.20 -5.08
C PHE A 100 -21.20 -16.76 -6.49
N LYS A 101 -20.18 -17.34 -7.14
CA LYS A 101 -20.37 -18.16 -8.34
C LYS A 101 -20.09 -19.63 -8.04
#